data_AF-C1DV13-F1
#
_entry.id   AF-C1DV13-F1
#
_cell.length_a   1.000
_cell.length_b   1.000
_cell.length_c   1.000
_cell.angle_alpha   90.00
_cell.angle_beta   90.00
_cell.angle_gamma   90.00
#
_symmetry.space_group_name_H-M   'P 1'
#
loop_
_entity.id
_entity.type
_entity.pdbx_description
1 polymer ?
#
loop_
_entity_poly.entity_id
_entity_poly.type
_entity_poly.pdbx_seq_one_letter_code
_entity_poly.pdbx_strand_id
1 'polypeptide(L)'
;MKKVLSTVAVLSIFTFSFSQSLEERVDQLEKKVKQLEERILQLEGKPLIQRKEKESILLKENVKPVEYTLLEKKFHKGENKLYDRDDKILFVFNFTSNFKKDVDVIYGNLKVYDKAGNELLTQPVKIYKPLDIIRTNKIRPGETFRRTLEIIYEPEKPNLRYIKDAPLSDLKVEIEFNKVEFSDGSVEFLN
;
A
#
# COMPACT_ATOMS: atom_id res chain seq x y z
N MET A 1 -65.07 22.32 -26.11
CA MET A 1 -64.63 23.59 -26.75
C MET A 1 -64.38 24.63 -25.68
N LYS A 2 -63.24 25.34 -25.83
CA LYS A 2 -62.89 26.67 -25.27
C LYS A 2 -62.89 26.84 -23.75
N LYS A 3 -61.71 26.66 -23.15
CA LYS A 3 -61.31 27.38 -21.93
C LYS A 3 -60.98 28.83 -22.32
N VAL A 4 -61.59 29.77 -21.62
CA VAL A 4 -61.40 31.21 -21.78
C VAL A 4 -60.27 31.66 -20.86
N LEU A 5 -59.39 32.47 -21.44
CA LEU A 5 -58.30 33.22 -20.81
C LEU A 5 -58.85 34.35 -19.93
N SER A 6 -58.27 34.60 -18.76
CA SER A 6 -58.25 35.93 -18.10
C SER A 6 -57.04 36.02 -17.17
N THR A 7 -55.98 36.74 -17.57
CA THR A 7 -55.45 37.99 -16.96
C THR A 7 -54.75 37.82 -15.60
N VAL A 8 -53.41 37.83 -15.55
CA VAL A 8 -52.49 38.98 -15.42
C VAL A 8 -52.30 39.46 -13.96
N ALA A 9 -51.11 39.13 -13.44
CA ALA A 9 -50.18 39.87 -12.57
C ALA A 9 -50.67 40.58 -11.29
N VAL A 10 -50.14 40.16 -10.13
CA VAL A 10 -49.78 41.02 -8.99
C VAL A 10 -48.52 40.50 -8.27
N LEU A 11 -47.44 41.28 -8.37
CA LEU A 11 -46.35 41.59 -7.43
C LEU A 11 -45.49 40.47 -6.76
N SER A 12 -44.30 40.29 -7.33
CA SER A 12 -42.95 40.58 -6.80
C SER A 12 -42.69 40.85 -5.29
N ILE A 13 -41.47 40.43 -4.88
CA ILE A 13 -40.63 40.84 -3.72
C ILE A 13 -41.03 40.12 -2.40
N PHE A 14 -40.23 39.23 -1.79
CA PHE A 14 -38.97 39.52 -1.10
C PHE A 14 -37.93 38.39 -1.15
N THR A 15 -36.73 38.77 -1.57
CA THR A 15 -35.46 38.26 -1.09
C THR A 15 -35.39 38.28 0.44
N PHE A 16 -35.13 37.14 1.08
CA PHE A 16 -34.54 37.08 2.41
C PHE A 16 -33.37 36.08 2.43
N SER A 17 -32.23 36.54 1.94
CA SER A 17 -30.94 36.16 2.54
C SER A 17 -30.86 36.86 3.89
N PHE A 18 -31.11 36.15 4.98
CA PHE A 18 -30.82 36.60 6.36
C PHE A 18 -30.26 35.39 7.11
N SER A 19 -28.93 35.25 7.11
CA SER A 19 -28.07 35.62 8.24
C SER A 19 -28.41 34.86 9.52
N GLN A 20 -28.04 33.57 9.56
CA GLN A 20 -27.77 32.94 10.85
C GLN A 20 -26.76 33.84 11.58
N SER A 21 -27.12 34.34 12.76
CA SER A 21 -26.20 35.11 13.58
C SER A 21 -24.98 34.22 13.89
N LEU A 22 -23.82 34.84 14.13
CA LEU A 22 -22.64 34.11 14.61
C LEU A 22 -22.98 33.26 15.83
N GLU A 23 -23.86 33.75 16.69
CA GLU A 23 -24.42 33.04 17.85
C GLU A 23 -25.11 31.73 17.47
N GLU A 24 -26.02 31.73 16.48
CA GLU A 24 -26.68 30.50 16.05
C GLU A 24 -25.69 29.48 15.45
N ARG A 25 -24.62 29.95 14.80
CA ARG A 25 -23.56 29.09 14.29
C ARG A 25 -22.69 28.52 15.41
N VAL A 26 -22.39 29.31 16.42
CA VAL A 26 -21.65 28.88 17.62
C VAL A 26 -22.48 27.85 18.39
N ASP A 27 -23.77 28.08 18.61
CA ASP A 27 -24.67 27.14 19.26
C ASP A 27 -24.78 25.80 18.50
N GLN A 28 -24.80 25.85 17.16
CA GLN A 28 -24.77 24.65 16.33
C GLN A 28 -23.42 23.91 16.41
N LEU A 29 -22.31 24.65 16.49
CA LEU A 29 -20.98 24.07 16.67
C LEU A 29 -20.84 23.43 18.05
N GLU A 30 -21.29 24.08 19.12
CA GLU A 30 -21.28 23.51 20.47
C GLU A 30 -22.13 22.24 20.56
N LYS A 31 -23.32 22.24 19.94
CA LYS A 31 -24.14 21.02 19.86
C LYS A 31 -23.44 19.89 19.11
N LYS A 32 -22.72 20.20 18.03
CA LYS A 32 -21.94 19.20 17.27
C LYS A 32 -20.72 18.71 18.04
N VAL A 33 -20.04 19.58 18.77
CA VAL A 33 -18.91 19.21 19.64
C VAL A 33 -19.41 18.27 20.74
N LYS A 34 -20.51 18.60 21.43
CA LYS A 34 -21.11 17.69 22.42
C LYS A 34 -21.51 16.34 21.83
N GLN A 35 -22.09 16.32 20.63
CA GLN A 35 -22.43 15.06 19.95
C GLN A 35 -21.17 14.23 19.58
N LEU A 36 -20.06 14.89 19.25
CA LEU A 36 -18.79 14.21 18.97
C LEU A 36 -18.13 13.70 20.24
N GLU A 37 -18.15 14.48 21.32
CA GLU A 37 -17.67 14.08 22.64
C GLU A 37 -18.45 12.88 23.17
N GLU A 38 -19.78 12.88 23.06
CA GLU A 38 -20.62 11.73 23.42
C GLU A 38 -20.31 10.50 22.55
N ARG A 39 -20.06 10.68 21.25
CA ARG A 39 -19.63 9.58 20.37
C ARG A 39 -18.26 9.05 20.73
N ILE A 40 -17.31 9.90 21.10
CA ILE A 40 -15.97 9.50 21.55
C ILE A 40 -16.08 8.73 22.87
N LEU A 41 -16.85 9.21 23.84
CA LEU A 41 -17.11 8.51 25.10
C LEU A 41 -17.76 7.13 24.88
N GLN A 42 -18.66 6.99 23.90
CA GLN A 42 -19.25 5.71 23.51
C GLN A 42 -18.28 4.77 22.80
N LEU A 43 -17.23 5.30 22.18
CA LEU A 43 -16.16 4.55 21.52
C LEU A 43 -15.04 4.16 22.50
N GLU A 44 -14.74 5.01 23.46
CA GLU A 44 -13.76 4.77 24.53
C GLU A 44 -14.30 3.80 25.61
N GLY A 45 -15.62 3.66 25.74
CA GLY A 45 -16.29 2.75 26.68
C GLY A 45 -16.44 1.28 26.23
N LYS A 46 -15.87 0.86 25.09
CA LYS A 46 -15.94 -0.55 24.63
C LYS A 46 -14.56 -1.21 24.61
N PRO A 47 -14.19 -2.01 25.64
CA PRO A 47 -13.12 -2.98 25.48
C PRO A 47 -13.73 -4.23 24.84
N LEU A 48 -13.53 -4.47 23.55
CA LEU A 48 -13.78 -5.76 22.92
C LEU A 48 -13.11 -5.82 21.53
N ILE A 49 -11.79 -5.68 21.51
CA ILE A 49 -11.02 -6.47 20.54
C ILE A 49 -11.06 -7.89 21.11
N GLN A 50 -12.14 -8.62 20.81
CA GLN A 50 -12.07 -10.07 20.80
C GLN A 50 -10.95 -10.41 19.80
N ARG A 51 -9.77 -10.72 20.34
CA ARG A 51 -8.83 -11.63 19.69
C ARG A 51 -9.63 -12.90 19.42
N LYS A 52 -10.29 -12.97 18.27
CA LYS A 52 -10.35 -14.26 17.59
C LYS A 52 -8.91 -14.56 17.30
N GLU A 53 -8.29 -15.36 18.16
CA GLU A 53 -7.26 -16.29 17.75
C GLU A 53 -7.83 -16.99 16.52
N LYS A 54 -7.54 -16.42 15.34
CA LYS A 54 -7.59 -17.17 14.11
C LYS A 54 -6.60 -18.28 14.36
N GLU A 55 -7.11 -19.50 14.45
CA GLU A 55 -6.32 -20.71 14.41
C GLU A 55 -5.19 -20.47 13.41
N SER A 56 -3.97 -20.41 13.92
CA SER A 56 -2.79 -20.52 13.09
C SER A 56 -2.94 -21.87 12.41
N ILE A 57 -3.36 -21.87 11.15
CA ILE A 57 -3.20 -23.04 10.30
C ILE A 57 -1.68 -23.16 10.22
N LEU A 58 -1.12 -23.99 11.09
CA LEU A 58 0.28 -24.36 11.11
C LEU A 58 0.63 -24.79 9.70
N LEU A 59 1.23 -23.88 8.94
CA LEU A 59 2.10 -24.22 7.84
C LEU A 59 3.07 -25.23 8.45
N LYS A 60 3.11 -26.45 7.91
CA LYS A 60 4.07 -27.48 8.31
C LYS A 60 5.42 -26.79 8.53
N GLU A 61 6.01 -26.96 9.71
CA GLU A 61 7.07 -26.14 10.33
C GLU A 61 8.35 -25.86 9.51
N ASN A 62 8.44 -26.26 8.24
CA ASN A 62 9.61 -26.11 7.39
C ASN A 62 9.34 -25.55 5.98
N VAL A 63 8.12 -25.13 5.64
CA VAL A 63 7.85 -24.55 4.31
C VAL A 63 7.72 -23.04 4.42
N LYS A 64 8.70 -22.31 3.89
CA LYS A 64 8.63 -20.85 3.81
C LYS A 64 7.40 -20.45 2.96
N PRO A 65 6.57 -19.50 3.41
CA PRO A 65 5.33 -19.12 2.72
C PRO A 65 5.58 -18.51 1.33
N VAL A 66 6.73 -17.83 1.19
CA VAL A 66 7.21 -17.30 -0.08
C VAL A 66 8.69 -17.65 -0.19
N GLU A 67 9.07 -18.23 -1.33
CA GLU A 67 10.47 -18.45 -1.69
C GLU A 67 10.91 -17.38 -2.69
N TYR A 68 12.19 -17.01 -2.64
CA TYR A 68 12.77 -16.10 -3.62
C TYR A 68 14.18 -16.52 -4.00
N THR A 69 14.56 -16.22 -5.24
CA THR A 69 15.92 -16.37 -5.74
C THR A 69 16.34 -15.09 -6.42
N LEU A 70 17.45 -14.50 -5.95
CA LEU A 70 18.07 -13.36 -6.62
C LEU A 70 18.79 -13.83 -7.88
N LEU A 71 18.46 -13.24 -9.02
CA LEU A 71 19.01 -13.62 -10.31
C LEU A 71 20.10 -12.67 -10.77
N GLU A 72 19.84 -11.37 -10.66
CA GLU A 72 20.74 -10.35 -11.19
C GLU A 72 20.60 -9.02 -10.42
N LYS A 73 21.68 -8.25 -10.49
CA LYS A 73 21.75 -6.85 -10.08
C LYS A 73 22.17 -6.03 -11.30
N LYS A 74 21.46 -4.94 -11.57
CA LYS A 74 21.74 -4.01 -12.68
C LYS A 74 21.68 -2.57 -12.20
N PHE A 75 22.36 -1.68 -12.90
CA PHE A 75 22.20 -0.24 -12.73
C PHE A 75 21.51 0.32 -13.98
N HIS A 76 20.45 1.09 -13.77
CA HIS A 76 19.72 1.79 -14.80
C HIS A 76 19.96 3.29 -14.65
N LYS A 77 20.36 3.95 -15.74
CA LYS A 77 20.56 5.39 -15.76
C LYS A 77 19.27 6.05 -16.27
N GLY A 78 18.71 6.97 -15.50
CA GLY A 78 17.47 7.65 -15.86
C GLY A 78 17.60 8.44 -17.15
N GLU A 79 16.56 8.38 -18.00
CA GLU A 79 16.54 9.06 -19.30
C GLU A 79 15.82 10.43 -19.29
N ASN A 80 15.57 11.01 -18.11
CA ASN A 80 14.80 12.26 -17.94
C ASN A 80 13.41 12.23 -18.59
N LYS A 81 12.79 11.05 -18.72
CA LYS A 81 11.41 10.88 -19.20
C LYS A 81 10.44 10.95 -18.03
N LEU A 82 9.17 11.24 -18.30
CA LEU A 82 8.12 11.33 -17.26
C LEU A 82 8.08 10.11 -16.32
N TYR A 83 8.32 8.92 -16.85
CA TYR A 83 8.27 7.65 -16.11
C TYR A 83 9.66 7.10 -15.75
N ASP A 84 10.74 7.79 -16.13
CA ASP A 84 12.11 7.35 -15.98
C ASP A 84 13.05 8.54 -15.78
N ARG A 85 12.98 9.12 -14.58
CA ARG A 85 13.74 10.31 -14.20
C ARG A 85 15.00 9.96 -13.42
N ASP A 86 14.88 9.00 -12.51
CA ASP A 86 15.91 8.72 -11.53
C ASP A 86 16.80 7.57 -11.98
N ASP A 87 18.08 7.65 -11.61
CA ASP A 87 18.99 6.50 -11.64
C ASP A 87 18.50 5.45 -10.63
N LYS A 88 18.60 4.17 -10.99
CA LYS A 88 18.09 3.07 -10.17
C LYS A 88 19.04 1.91 -10.07
N ILE A 89 19.10 1.31 -8.89
CA ILE A 89 19.68 -0.02 -8.69
C ILE A 89 18.53 -1.02 -8.78
N LEU A 90 18.66 -1.98 -9.69
CA LEU A 90 17.63 -2.97 -10.00
C LEU A 90 18.09 -4.34 -9.50
N PHE A 91 17.30 -4.96 -8.62
CA PHE A 91 17.48 -6.35 -8.20
C PHE A 91 16.36 -7.20 -8.78
N VAL A 92 16.71 -8.24 -9.51
CA VAL A 92 15.72 -9.08 -10.19
C VAL A 92 15.64 -10.43 -9.51
N PHE A 93 14.44 -10.80 -9.16
CA PHE A 93 14.14 -12.02 -8.42
C PHE A 93 13.17 -12.90 -9.19
N ASN A 94 13.25 -14.19 -8.92
CA ASN A 94 12.10 -15.09 -9.04
C ASN A 94 11.47 -15.25 -7.66
N PHE A 95 10.15 -15.09 -7.59
CA PHE A 95 9.36 -15.35 -6.39
C PHE A 95 8.46 -16.54 -6.64
N THR A 96 8.35 -17.43 -5.67
CA THR A 96 7.46 -18.59 -5.70
C THR A 96 6.50 -18.52 -4.52
N SER A 97 5.20 -18.56 -4.81
CA SER A 97 4.15 -18.57 -3.78
C SER A 97 3.88 -20.00 -3.32
N ASN A 98 4.08 -20.28 -2.03
CA ASN A 98 3.73 -21.57 -1.43
C ASN A 98 2.37 -21.55 -0.71
N PHE A 99 1.62 -20.45 -0.85
CA PHE A 99 0.27 -20.35 -0.33
C PHE A 99 -0.70 -21.27 -1.08
N LYS A 100 -1.75 -21.72 -0.39
CA LYS A 100 -2.84 -22.49 -1.00
C LYS A 100 -3.93 -21.62 -1.63
N LYS A 101 -3.77 -20.30 -1.57
CA LYS A 101 -4.72 -19.29 -2.05
C LYS A 101 -4.04 -18.35 -3.05
N ASP A 102 -4.86 -17.76 -3.92
CA ASP A 102 -4.43 -16.68 -4.80
C ASP A 102 -4.03 -15.45 -3.98
N VAL A 103 -2.87 -14.89 -4.28
CA VAL A 103 -2.29 -13.73 -3.61
C VAL A 103 -2.32 -12.53 -4.55
N ASP A 104 -2.77 -11.39 -4.05
CA ASP A 104 -2.77 -10.13 -4.81
C ASP A 104 -1.46 -9.36 -4.59
N VAL A 105 -1.02 -9.23 -3.34
CA VAL A 105 0.18 -8.46 -2.97
C VAL A 105 0.93 -9.10 -1.81
N ILE A 106 2.25 -9.17 -1.91
CA ILE A 106 3.16 -9.55 -0.83
C ILE A 106 3.90 -8.29 -0.37
N TYR A 107 3.97 -8.07 0.93
CA TYR A 107 4.66 -6.93 1.55
C TYR A 107 5.89 -7.43 2.31
N GLY A 108 6.99 -6.71 2.20
CA GLY A 108 8.23 -7.07 2.88
C GLY A 108 9.22 -5.92 2.95
N ASN A 109 10.44 -6.23 3.37
CA ASN A 109 11.58 -5.36 3.38
C ASN A 109 12.71 -5.98 2.55
N LEU A 110 13.21 -5.23 1.58
CA LEU A 110 14.45 -5.53 0.88
C LEU A 110 15.61 -5.05 1.75
N LYS A 111 16.49 -5.97 2.15
CA LYS A 111 17.68 -5.69 2.95
C LYS A 111 18.93 -6.00 2.13
N VAL A 112 19.88 -5.10 2.14
CA VAL A 112 21.17 -5.26 1.47
C VAL A 112 22.26 -5.16 2.50
N TYR A 113 23.13 -6.16 2.54
CA TYR A 113 24.29 -6.23 3.41
C TYR A 113 25.57 -6.31 2.60
N ASP A 114 26.67 -5.85 3.18
CA ASP A 114 28.00 -6.13 2.66
C ASP A 114 28.43 -7.58 2.99
N LYS A 115 29.59 -7.97 2.46
CA LYS A 115 30.21 -9.27 2.70
C LYS A 115 30.59 -9.51 4.17
N ALA A 116 30.79 -8.44 4.94
CA ALA A 116 31.07 -8.52 6.37
C ALA A 116 29.78 -8.66 7.22
N GLY A 117 28.61 -8.57 6.59
CA GLY A 117 27.31 -8.66 7.24
C GLY A 117 26.75 -7.34 7.76
N ASN A 118 27.38 -6.19 7.45
CA ASN A 118 26.86 -4.89 7.84
C ASN A 118 25.68 -4.52 6.94
N GLU A 119 24.60 -4.03 7.55
CA GLU A 119 23.43 -3.55 6.80
C GLU A 119 23.75 -2.24 6.10
N LEU A 120 23.58 -2.22 4.79
CA LEU A 120 23.80 -1.05 3.94
C LEU A 120 22.50 -0.30 3.65
N LEU A 121 21.39 -1.04 3.56
CA LEU A 121 20.07 -0.50 3.23
C LEU A 121 18.96 -1.46 3.68
N THR A 122 17.90 -0.88 4.24
CA THR A 122 16.58 -1.52 4.36
C THR A 122 15.54 -0.66 3.67
N GLN A 123 14.77 -1.24 2.74
CA GLN A 123 13.70 -0.54 2.03
C GLN A 123 12.41 -1.37 2.06
N PRO A 124 11.25 -0.79 2.45
CA PRO A 124 9.97 -1.48 2.34
C PRO A 124 9.62 -1.71 0.86
N VAL A 125 9.13 -2.90 0.55
CA VAL A 125 8.78 -3.32 -0.82
C VAL A 125 7.39 -3.93 -0.89
N LYS A 126 6.73 -3.70 -2.02
CA LYS A 126 5.48 -4.35 -2.40
C LYS A 126 5.74 -5.19 -3.66
N ILE A 127 5.40 -6.46 -3.58
CA ILE A 127 5.64 -7.43 -4.64
C ILE A 127 4.27 -7.83 -5.19
N TYR A 128 4.08 -7.54 -6.47
CA TYR A 128 2.91 -7.90 -7.26
C TYR A 128 3.38 -8.67 -8.48
N LYS A 129 2.52 -9.56 -9.00
CA LYS A 129 2.76 -10.17 -10.29
C LYS A 129 2.63 -9.11 -11.38
N PRO A 130 3.61 -8.95 -12.29
CA PRO A 130 3.43 -8.10 -13.46
C PRO A 130 2.23 -8.59 -14.29
N LEU A 131 1.55 -7.66 -14.97
CA LEU A 131 0.45 -7.99 -15.87
C LEU A 131 0.96 -8.88 -17.01
N ASP A 132 0.58 -10.16 -16.98
CA ASP A 132 0.83 -11.08 -18.09
C ASP A 132 -0.20 -10.89 -19.22
N ILE A 133 0.05 -11.57 -20.34
CA ILE A 133 -0.84 -11.61 -21.53
C ILE A 133 -2.28 -12.03 -21.16
N ILE A 134 -2.43 -12.83 -20.10
CA ILE A 134 -3.72 -13.32 -19.56
C ILE A 134 -4.41 -12.26 -18.68
N ARG A 135 -3.82 -11.07 -18.51
CA ARG A 135 -4.35 -9.91 -17.78
C ARG A 135 -4.73 -10.18 -16.33
N THR A 136 -4.06 -11.13 -15.67
CA THR A 136 -4.20 -11.33 -14.23
C THR A 136 -2.92 -10.95 -13.52
N ASN A 137 -3.05 -10.15 -12.47
CA ASN A 137 -1.99 -9.78 -11.54
C ASN A 137 -1.99 -10.68 -10.28
N LYS A 138 -2.85 -11.72 -10.26
CA LYS A 138 -2.94 -12.67 -9.15
C LYS A 138 -1.79 -13.66 -9.23
N ILE A 139 -1.17 -13.91 -8.09
CA ILE A 139 -0.15 -14.93 -7.89
C ILE A 139 -0.85 -16.20 -7.42
N ARG A 140 -0.90 -17.22 -8.27
CA ARG A 140 -1.56 -18.49 -7.97
C ARG A 140 -0.72 -19.35 -7.02
N PRO A 141 -1.35 -20.32 -6.32
CA PRO A 141 -0.63 -21.34 -5.56
C PRO A 141 0.44 -22.05 -6.39
N GLY A 142 1.66 -22.13 -5.86
CA GLY A 142 2.83 -22.75 -6.51
C GLY A 142 3.40 -21.95 -7.69
N GLU A 143 2.85 -20.78 -8.01
CA GLU A 143 3.30 -20.00 -9.14
C GLU A 143 4.65 -19.35 -8.86
N THR A 144 5.54 -19.42 -9.86
CA THR A 144 6.80 -18.69 -9.87
C THR A 144 6.74 -17.56 -10.90
N PHE A 145 7.09 -16.35 -10.50
CA PHE A 145 7.12 -15.18 -11.38
C PHE A 145 8.37 -14.33 -11.16
N ARG A 146 8.79 -13.66 -12.24
CA ARG A 146 9.95 -12.77 -12.22
C ARG A 146 9.52 -11.35 -11.86
N ARG A 147 10.24 -10.70 -10.94
CA ARG A 147 9.99 -9.30 -10.56
C ARG A 147 11.28 -8.55 -10.26
N THR A 148 11.35 -7.33 -10.75
CA THR A 148 12.42 -6.36 -10.44
C THR A 148 12.02 -5.50 -9.24
N LEU A 149 12.86 -5.45 -8.22
CA LEU A 149 12.77 -4.49 -7.12
C LEU A 149 13.76 -3.35 -7.38
N GLU A 150 13.32 -2.12 -7.16
CA GLU A 150 14.05 -0.91 -7.53
C GLU A 150 14.41 -0.12 -6.27
N ILE A 151 15.64 0.38 -6.25
CA ILE A 151 16.11 1.38 -5.28
C ILE A 151 16.49 2.62 -6.07
N ILE A 152 15.95 3.77 -5.69
CA ILE A 152 16.36 5.05 -6.26
C ILE A 152 17.79 5.32 -5.82
N TYR A 153 18.66 5.60 -6.80
CA TYR A 153 20.07 5.87 -6.57
C TYR A 153 20.29 7.37 -6.33
N GLU A 154 20.89 7.68 -5.18
CA GLU A 154 21.28 9.04 -4.79
C GLU A 154 22.81 9.10 -4.69
N PRO A 155 23.52 9.82 -5.59
CA PRO A 155 24.98 9.79 -5.69
C PRO A 155 25.73 10.32 -4.45
N GLU A 156 25.07 11.13 -3.64
CA GLU A 156 25.57 11.65 -2.37
C GLU A 156 25.58 10.62 -1.25
N LYS A 157 24.76 9.55 -1.36
CA LYS A 157 24.65 8.50 -0.33
C LYS A 157 25.75 7.45 -0.50
N PRO A 158 26.73 7.37 0.43
CA PRO A 158 27.90 6.50 0.26
C PRO A 158 27.54 5.01 0.24
N ASN A 159 26.52 4.59 1.00
CA ASN A 159 25.99 3.23 0.97
C ASN A 159 25.40 2.87 -0.40
N LEU A 160 24.65 3.77 -1.04
CA LEU A 160 24.09 3.52 -2.38
C LEU A 160 25.16 3.47 -3.47
N ARG A 161 26.23 4.27 -3.35
CA ARG A 161 27.42 4.15 -4.22
C ARG A 161 28.05 2.77 -4.09
N TYR A 162 28.30 2.32 -2.86
CA TYR A 162 28.84 0.99 -2.63
C TYR A 162 27.92 -0.11 -3.16
N ILE A 163 26.62 -0.03 -2.87
CA ILE A 163 25.64 -1.00 -3.39
C ILE A 163 25.63 -0.99 -4.91
N LYS A 164 25.78 0.15 -5.58
CA LYS A 164 25.85 0.24 -7.05
C LYS A 164 27.11 -0.40 -7.60
N ASP A 165 28.27 -0.09 -7.05
CA ASP A 165 29.57 -0.43 -7.63
C ASP A 165 30.05 -1.83 -7.26
N ALA A 166 29.67 -2.36 -6.08
CA ALA A 166 30.09 -3.68 -5.62
C ALA A 166 29.50 -4.82 -6.49
N PRO A 167 30.25 -5.89 -6.82
CA PRO A 167 29.68 -7.03 -7.52
C PRO A 167 28.66 -7.76 -6.64
N LEU A 168 27.74 -8.51 -7.26
CA LEU A 168 26.71 -9.26 -6.51
C LEU A 168 27.32 -10.29 -5.54
N SER A 169 28.51 -10.81 -5.84
CA SER A 169 29.24 -11.74 -4.96
C SER A 169 29.71 -11.12 -3.63
N ASP A 170 29.80 -9.79 -3.55
CA ASP A 170 30.22 -9.06 -2.35
C ASP A 170 29.04 -8.42 -1.61
N LEU A 171 27.81 -8.72 -2.06
CA LEU A 171 26.57 -8.27 -1.45
C LEU A 171 25.73 -9.48 -1.03
N LYS A 172 25.09 -9.37 0.12
CA LYS A 172 24.03 -10.28 0.51
C LYS A 172 22.72 -9.52 0.43
N VAL A 173 21.79 -9.99 -0.39
CA VAL A 173 20.49 -9.34 -0.58
C VAL A 173 19.41 -10.28 -0.11
N GLU A 174 18.61 -9.81 0.84
CA GLU A 174 17.56 -10.60 1.48
C GLU A 174 16.22 -9.87 1.39
N ILE A 175 15.15 -10.65 1.41
CA ILE A 175 13.79 -10.16 1.52
C ILE A 175 13.18 -10.77 2.78
N GLU A 176 12.77 -9.91 3.68
CA GLU A 176 12.00 -10.26 4.87
C GLU A 176 10.54 -9.96 4.57
N PHE A 177 9.71 -11.01 4.51
CA PHE A 177 8.28 -10.83 4.25
C PHE A 177 7.54 -10.52 5.54
N ASN A 178 6.66 -9.53 5.49
CA ASN A 178 5.93 -9.03 6.66
C ASN A 178 4.48 -9.50 6.66
N LYS A 179 3.82 -9.43 5.50
CA LYS A 179 2.41 -9.81 5.34
C LYS A 179 2.07 -10.08 3.88
N VAL A 180 0.94 -10.76 3.68
CA VAL A 180 0.36 -11.04 2.38
C VAL A 180 -1.12 -10.65 2.37
N GLU A 181 -1.60 -10.17 1.23
CA GLU A 181 -3.00 -9.88 0.94
C GLU A 181 -3.49 -10.84 -0.15
N PHE A 182 -4.50 -11.63 0.18
CA PHE A 182 -5.09 -12.62 -0.71
C PHE A 182 -6.19 -12.00 -1.58
N SER A 183 -6.48 -12.62 -2.72
CA SER A 183 -7.52 -12.16 -3.64
C SER A 183 -8.95 -12.20 -3.08
N ASP A 184 -9.16 -12.87 -1.94
CA ASP A 184 -10.43 -12.85 -1.19
C ASP A 184 -10.53 -11.66 -0.21
N GLY A 185 -9.53 -10.78 -0.19
CA GLY A 185 -9.41 -9.61 0.70
C GLY A 185 -8.90 -9.96 2.09
N SER A 186 -8.58 -11.22 2.39
CA SER A 186 -7.99 -11.61 3.66
C SER A 186 -6.50 -11.27 3.72
N VAL A 187 -6.02 -10.95 4.93
CA VAL A 187 -4.62 -10.62 5.19
C VAL A 187 -4.03 -11.63 6.17
N GLU A 188 -2.81 -12.05 5.92
CA GLU A 188 -2.02 -12.93 6.78
C GLU A 188 -0.66 -12.28 7.06
N PHE A 189 -0.25 -12.28 8.32
CA PHE A 189 1.03 -11.75 8.76
C PHE A 189 2.05 -12.87 8.78
N LEU A 190 3.22 -12.60 8.22
CA LEU A 190 4.32 -13.56 8.10
C LEU A 190 5.36 -13.12 9.13
N ASN A 191 5.40 -13.81 10.27
CA ASN A 191 6.41 -13.60 11.31
C ASN A 191 7.65 -14.45 11.02
#